data_AF-A0A6J4VMI4-F1
#
_entry.id   AF-A0A6J4VMI4-F1
#
_cell.length_a   1.000
_cell.length_b   1.000
_cell.length_c   1.000
_cell.angle_alpha   90.00
_cell.angle_beta   90.00
_cell.angle_gamma   90.00
#
_symmetry.space_group_name_H-M   'P 1'
#
loop_
_entity.id
_entity.type
_entity.pdbx_description
1 polymer ?
#
loop_
_entity_poly.entity_id
_entity_poly.type
_entity_poly.pdbx_seq_one_letter_code
_entity_poly.pdbx_strand_id
1 'polypeptide(L)'
;MKIASASVLAQLGLLTSGISLFCGFGEVLSLGRPTISTQGQAVGSTETPKLESRKCIAASQHYQEMINKTIAMVSDPHIQSLVQQFGLDILNLAWEDTSRYKSSAVGLNISDMTVQVQHQDAKTRAYKLSLMPVIRYPNFSDKSADVRLDQLFLLVGNQKGEPLQRVSLKNFLGDPRRYLSKPNSWKGQQKSLLAKRDSHVLVSAQACFLPVPQGRKAEFNPVLFNYQSIAGDPAVLTILATREGTSVTVIDNKRDAFAAGPTWGQRLFFNQNGDRASLTGQRMSDFQTNRKDSTQEPSVRAAQESDLNMVLLIQVPLKQQQPMLRHTAAYESSLPMSAAAAPSNVEAAVIGHGKVEGPFTEIDDLEIERDTRFPIRATVQFYKATSNGIVSKPDIQAIQQQIARVYADADYVGSLVTEAETDRPAESEGTKQEPPNWWRNFWQQHKTNTGQSREDAWEMRRKLKG
;
A
#
# COMPACT_ATOMS: atom_id res chain seq x y z
N MET A 1 57.26 -20.47 13.42
CA MET A 1 55.93 -20.73 12.84
C MET A 1 54.85 -20.07 13.71
N LYS A 2 54.78 -18.73 13.63
CA LYS A 2 53.87 -17.80 14.36
C LYS A 2 54.29 -16.37 13.95
N ILE A 3 53.60 -15.75 12.99
CA ILE A 3 53.84 -14.38 12.43
C ILE A 3 52.43 -13.91 12.00
N ALA A 4 51.83 -12.82 12.51
CA ALA A 4 52.01 -11.38 12.19
C ALA A 4 51.65 -11.03 10.73
N SER A 5 51.20 -9.83 10.31
CA SER A 5 51.03 -8.48 10.89
C SER A 5 49.73 -7.87 10.31
N ALA A 6 49.00 -6.92 10.92
CA ALA A 6 49.31 -5.53 11.27
C ALA A 6 49.59 -4.57 10.08
N SER A 7 48.70 -3.58 9.92
CA SER A 7 48.88 -2.20 9.40
C SER A 7 49.48 -1.92 8.00
N VAL A 8 48.73 -1.12 7.22
CA VAL A 8 49.25 0.02 6.43
C VAL A 8 48.28 1.19 6.57
N LEU A 9 48.79 2.42 6.80
CA LEU A 9 48.02 3.66 6.88
C LEU A 9 48.91 4.83 6.43
N ALA A 10 48.56 5.48 5.32
CA ALA A 10 49.05 6.80 4.89
C ALA A 10 47.96 7.40 3.98
N GLN A 11 47.40 8.60 4.16
CA GLN A 11 47.98 9.92 4.40
C GLN A 11 48.97 10.40 3.32
N LEU A 12 48.46 11.19 2.40
CA LEU A 12 49.16 12.34 1.84
C LEU A 12 48.11 13.36 1.38
N GLY A 13 48.26 14.61 1.83
CA GLY A 13 47.45 15.74 1.39
C GLY A 13 48.35 16.95 1.20
N LEU A 14 48.05 17.79 0.21
CA LEU A 14 48.76 19.03 -0.04
C LEU A 14 47.82 20.04 -0.72
N LEU A 15 47.94 21.31 -0.34
CA LEU A 15 47.16 22.41 -0.92
C LEU A 15 47.89 22.99 -2.13
N THR A 16 47.14 23.42 -3.14
CA THR A 16 47.53 24.57 -3.99
C THR A 16 46.30 25.43 -4.29
N SER A 17 46.49 26.75 -4.26
CA SER A 17 45.50 27.78 -4.59
C SER A 17 45.74 28.34 -6.01
N GLY A 18 44.74 28.94 -6.67
CA GLY A 18 44.95 29.44 -8.04
C GLY A 18 43.79 30.06 -8.82
N ILE A 19 43.22 31.17 -8.32
CA ILE A 19 42.86 32.40 -9.09
C ILE A 19 42.20 32.31 -10.50
N SER A 20 40.95 32.81 -10.56
CA SER A 20 40.30 33.69 -11.58
C SER A 20 40.42 33.46 -13.10
N LEU A 21 39.27 33.47 -13.80
CA LEU A 21 38.69 34.64 -14.53
C LEU A 21 37.21 34.32 -14.87
N PHE A 22 36.22 35.18 -14.60
CA PHE A 22 35.76 36.30 -15.44
C PHE A 22 35.45 35.96 -16.91
N CYS A 23 34.16 35.80 -17.23
CA CYS A 23 33.52 36.54 -18.33
C CYS A 23 31.99 36.52 -18.18
N GLY A 24 31.37 37.69 -18.28
CA GLY A 24 29.92 37.83 -18.39
C GLY A 24 29.60 38.91 -19.42
N PHE A 25 28.49 38.75 -20.13
CA PHE A 25 27.90 39.79 -20.97
C PHE A 25 26.37 39.74 -20.83
N GLY A 26 25.74 40.91 -20.84
CA GLY A 26 24.29 41.08 -20.85
C GLY A 26 23.84 41.80 -22.12
N GLU A 27 22.79 42.60 -21.99
CA GLU A 27 22.21 43.47 -23.03
C GLU A 27 21.45 42.77 -24.18
N VAL A 28 20.41 43.37 -24.79
CA VAL A 28 19.37 44.28 -24.24
C VAL A 28 18.09 44.16 -25.10
N LEU A 29 17.02 44.82 -24.65
CA LEU A 29 15.72 44.98 -25.33
C LEU A 29 15.77 45.27 -26.85
N SER A 30 14.81 44.72 -27.58
CA SER A 30 14.19 45.44 -28.71
C SER A 30 12.72 45.05 -28.87
N LEU A 31 11.86 46.06 -29.09
CA LEU A 31 10.42 45.90 -29.36
C LEU A 31 10.18 45.99 -30.87
N GLY A 32 9.39 45.08 -31.44
CA GLY A 32 9.11 45.09 -32.88
C GLY A 32 7.92 44.23 -33.30
N ARG A 33 6.78 44.88 -33.58
CA ARG A 33 5.62 44.34 -34.33
C ARG A 33 4.77 45.52 -34.85
N PRO A 34 3.95 45.34 -35.90
CA PRO A 34 3.92 44.23 -36.86
C PRO A 34 4.14 44.71 -38.31
N THR A 35 4.21 43.77 -39.25
CA THR A 35 3.94 44.06 -40.67
C THR A 35 3.00 42.99 -41.20
N ILE A 36 1.89 43.42 -41.81
CA ILE A 36 0.91 42.51 -42.43
C ILE A 36 1.32 42.32 -43.89
N SER A 37 1.50 41.06 -44.30
CA SER A 37 1.60 40.67 -45.70
C SER A 37 0.68 39.48 -45.94
N THR A 38 -0.09 39.54 -47.02
CA THR A 38 -1.21 38.62 -47.30
C THR A 38 -0.90 37.74 -48.51
N GLN A 39 -1.56 36.57 -48.59
CA GLN A 39 -1.50 35.57 -49.68
C GLN A 39 -0.25 34.67 -49.68
N GLY A 40 -0.46 33.35 -49.82
CA GLY A 40 0.65 32.38 -49.76
C GLY A 40 0.29 30.89 -49.65
N GLN A 41 -0.74 30.42 -50.38
CA GLN A 41 -1.11 28.99 -50.56
C GLN A 41 -1.51 28.18 -49.31
N ALA A 42 -2.29 27.12 -49.52
CA ALA A 42 -2.76 26.21 -48.47
C ALA A 42 -2.32 24.77 -48.76
N VAL A 43 -1.63 24.13 -47.80
CA VAL A 43 -1.37 22.69 -47.78
C VAL A 43 -1.41 22.17 -46.33
N GLY A 44 -2.28 21.20 -46.05
CA GLY A 44 -2.08 20.22 -44.97
C GLY A 44 -2.76 20.44 -43.60
N SER A 45 -3.25 19.32 -43.04
CA SER A 45 -3.47 19.05 -41.61
C SER A 45 -4.45 19.92 -40.79
N THR A 46 -5.76 19.79 -41.04
CA THR A 46 -6.83 20.15 -40.07
C THR A 46 -7.43 18.96 -39.31
N GLU A 47 -6.91 17.74 -39.49
CA GLU A 47 -7.46 16.52 -38.87
C GLU A 47 -6.96 16.24 -37.43
N THR A 48 -5.85 16.87 -37.02
CA THR A 48 -5.10 16.55 -35.79
C THR A 48 -5.95 16.49 -34.52
N PRO A 49 -6.80 17.48 -34.16
CA PRO A 49 -7.54 17.46 -32.90
C PRO A 49 -8.57 16.33 -32.80
N LYS A 50 -9.18 15.93 -33.92
CA LYS A 50 -10.16 14.83 -33.97
C LYS A 50 -9.48 13.46 -33.93
N LEU A 51 -8.29 13.33 -34.50
CA LEU A 51 -7.55 12.06 -34.47
C LEU A 51 -6.92 11.80 -33.09
N GLU A 52 -6.37 12.82 -32.44
CA GLU A 52 -5.79 12.72 -31.10
C GLU A 52 -6.84 12.41 -30.05
N SER A 53 -7.97 13.14 -30.04
CA SER A 53 -9.08 12.87 -29.12
C SER A 53 -9.64 11.45 -29.27
N ARG A 54 -9.78 10.94 -30.51
CA ARG A 54 -10.14 9.53 -30.78
C ARG A 54 -9.12 8.54 -30.20
N LYS A 55 -7.81 8.76 -30.40
CA LYS A 55 -6.75 7.92 -29.84
C LYS A 55 -6.76 7.92 -28.30
N CYS A 56 -6.98 9.07 -27.67
CA CYS A 56 -7.11 9.18 -26.21
C CYS A 56 -8.35 8.44 -25.67
N ILE A 57 -9.49 8.53 -26.36
CA ILE A 57 -10.72 7.81 -25.98
C ILE A 57 -10.50 6.29 -26.11
N ALA A 58 -9.94 5.81 -27.21
CA ALA A 58 -9.65 4.38 -27.41
C ALA A 58 -8.68 3.82 -26.36
N ALA A 59 -7.61 4.57 -26.02
CA ALA A 59 -6.69 4.17 -24.95
C ALA A 59 -7.37 4.14 -23.57
N SER A 60 -8.29 5.07 -23.30
CA SER A 60 -9.07 5.09 -22.04
C SER A 60 -10.08 3.93 -21.98
N GLN A 61 -10.71 3.57 -23.09
CA GLN A 61 -11.62 2.41 -23.19
C GLN A 61 -10.86 1.10 -22.97
N HIS A 62 -9.72 0.93 -23.64
CA HIS A 62 -8.89 -0.27 -23.46
C HIS A 62 -8.39 -0.42 -22.00
N TYR A 63 -8.01 0.67 -21.34
CA TYR A 63 -7.66 0.63 -19.92
C TYR A 63 -8.85 0.27 -19.03
N GLN A 64 -10.05 0.78 -19.33
CA GLN A 64 -11.27 0.44 -18.62
C GLN A 64 -11.65 -1.05 -18.82
N GLU A 65 -11.44 -1.62 -20.00
CA GLU A 65 -11.58 -3.07 -20.24
C GLU A 65 -10.59 -3.91 -19.43
N MET A 66 -9.33 -3.46 -19.29
CA MET A 66 -8.33 -4.14 -18.46
C MET A 66 -8.73 -4.15 -16.98
N ILE A 67 -9.23 -3.03 -16.47
CA ILE A 67 -9.76 -2.92 -15.10
C ILE A 67 -10.94 -3.88 -14.93
N ASN A 68 -11.92 -3.86 -15.84
CA ASN A 68 -13.10 -4.73 -15.79
C ASN A 68 -12.72 -6.23 -15.80
N LYS A 69 -11.73 -6.64 -16.62
CA LYS A 69 -11.21 -8.01 -16.64
C LYS A 69 -10.49 -8.38 -15.34
N THR A 70 -9.77 -7.43 -14.74
CA THR A 70 -9.05 -7.67 -13.48
C THR A 70 -10.01 -7.80 -12.31
N ILE A 71 -11.01 -6.93 -12.15
CA ILE A 71 -11.97 -7.02 -11.03
C ILE A 71 -12.87 -8.27 -11.13
N ALA A 72 -13.15 -8.77 -12.34
CA ALA A 72 -13.93 -9.99 -12.56
C ALA A 72 -13.27 -11.27 -12.00
N MET A 73 -11.96 -11.24 -11.69
CA MET A 73 -11.22 -12.39 -11.14
C MET A 73 -11.80 -12.91 -9.81
N VAL A 74 -12.41 -12.05 -8.99
CA VAL A 74 -13.04 -12.45 -7.72
C VAL A 74 -14.34 -13.22 -7.93
N SER A 75 -15.02 -13.00 -9.06
CA SER A 75 -16.26 -13.69 -9.42
C SER A 75 -16.06 -14.92 -10.32
N ASP A 76 -14.87 -15.12 -10.89
CA ASP A 76 -14.58 -16.21 -11.83
C ASP A 76 -14.51 -17.58 -11.09
N PRO A 77 -15.39 -18.56 -11.42
CA PRO A 77 -15.40 -19.84 -10.73
C PRO A 77 -14.17 -20.72 -11.00
N HIS A 78 -13.52 -20.57 -12.16
CA HIS A 78 -12.30 -21.29 -12.46
C HIS A 78 -11.14 -20.74 -11.63
N ILE A 79 -11.02 -19.41 -11.51
CA ILE A 79 -10.02 -18.77 -10.66
C ILE A 79 -10.28 -19.12 -9.19
N GLN A 80 -11.52 -19.01 -8.70
CA GLN A 80 -11.87 -19.42 -7.33
C GLN A 80 -11.47 -20.89 -7.05
N SER A 81 -11.90 -21.82 -7.90
CA SER A 81 -11.55 -23.25 -7.75
C SER A 81 -10.04 -23.51 -7.85
N LEU A 82 -9.32 -22.78 -8.70
CA LEU A 82 -7.87 -22.90 -8.84
C LEU A 82 -7.12 -22.36 -7.62
N VAL A 83 -7.56 -21.25 -7.04
CA VAL A 83 -6.93 -20.64 -5.86
C VAL A 83 -7.22 -21.48 -4.59
N GLN A 84 -8.42 -22.03 -4.48
CA GLN A 84 -8.80 -22.98 -3.41
C GLN A 84 -7.98 -24.28 -3.43
N GLN A 85 -7.56 -24.79 -4.60
CA GLN A 85 -6.63 -25.95 -4.69
C GLN A 85 -5.28 -25.73 -3.99
N PHE A 86 -4.91 -24.48 -3.70
CA PHE A 86 -3.68 -24.11 -3.00
C PHE A 86 -3.92 -23.69 -1.54
N GLY A 87 -5.14 -23.82 -1.02
CA GLY A 87 -5.52 -23.43 0.34
C GLY A 87 -5.60 -21.91 0.55
N LEU A 88 -5.95 -21.18 -0.52
CA LEU A 88 -6.03 -19.72 -0.56
C LEU A 88 -7.44 -19.28 -1.02
N ASP A 89 -7.79 -18.03 -0.74
CA ASP A 89 -8.96 -17.33 -1.28
C ASP A 89 -8.53 -16.25 -2.27
N ILE A 90 -9.42 -15.83 -3.18
CA ILE A 90 -9.30 -14.57 -3.94
C ILE A 90 -10.48 -13.65 -3.62
N LEU A 91 -10.18 -12.40 -3.21
CA LEU A 91 -11.16 -11.45 -2.66
C LEU A 91 -10.78 -9.98 -2.90
N ASN A 92 -11.73 -9.06 -2.75
CA ASN A 92 -11.53 -7.61 -2.92
C ASN A 92 -11.33 -6.85 -1.59
N LEU A 93 -11.37 -7.55 -0.45
CA LEU A 93 -11.34 -6.97 0.90
C LEU A 93 -10.68 -7.94 1.87
N ALA A 94 -9.51 -7.57 2.36
CA ALA A 94 -8.68 -8.31 3.30
C ALA A 94 -8.99 -7.88 4.74
N TRP A 95 -8.92 -8.82 5.69
CA TRP A 95 -8.95 -8.51 7.12
C TRP A 95 -7.53 -8.50 7.67
N GLU A 96 -7.12 -7.36 8.24
CA GLU A 96 -5.79 -7.13 8.80
C GLU A 96 -5.86 -6.73 10.28
N ASP A 97 -6.36 -7.64 11.11
CA ASP A 97 -6.74 -7.33 12.48
C ASP A 97 -5.60 -7.50 13.47
N THR A 98 -5.51 -6.65 14.49
CA THR A 98 -4.54 -6.87 15.59
C THR A 98 -5.19 -7.59 16.78
N SER A 99 -6.52 -7.60 16.89
CA SER A 99 -7.22 -8.44 17.87
C SER A 99 -8.65 -8.77 17.46
N ARG A 100 -8.89 -10.04 17.12
CA ARG A 100 -10.24 -10.64 17.00
C ARG A 100 -10.64 -11.43 18.25
N TYR A 101 -11.94 -11.65 18.42
CA TYR A 101 -12.45 -12.68 19.34
C TYR A 101 -12.31 -14.06 18.68
N LYS A 102 -12.10 -15.11 19.49
CA LYS A 102 -11.86 -16.46 18.97
C LYS A 102 -13.15 -17.02 18.35
N SER A 103 -13.00 -17.73 17.23
CA SER A 103 -14.11 -18.20 16.38
C SER A 103 -15.09 -17.10 15.93
N SER A 104 -14.65 -15.83 15.87
CA SER A 104 -15.48 -14.67 15.50
C SER A 104 -14.92 -13.92 14.29
N ALA A 105 -15.81 -13.26 13.55
CA ALA A 105 -15.46 -12.32 12.48
C ALA A 105 -15.11 -10.90 13.01
N VAL A 106 -15.17 -10.67 14.33
CA VAL A 106 -15.11 -9.32 14.90
C VAL A 106 -14.29 -9.23 16.20
N GLY A 107 -13.84 -8.03 16.56
CA GLY A 107 -12.81 -7.84 17.58
C GLY A 107 -12.61 -6.42 18.10
N LEU A 108 -11.57 -6.28 18.95
CA LEU A 108 -11.24 -5.06 19.67
C LEU A 108 -10.41 -4.06 18.86
N ASN A 109 -9.66 -4.53 17.86
CA ASN A 109 -8.93 -3.69 16.91
C ASN A 109 -8.89 -4.43 15.56
N ILE A 110 -9.77 -4.03 14.63
CA ILE A 110 -10.04 -4.74 13.37
C ILE A 110 -10.03 -3.75 12.18
N SER A 111 -9.53 -4.21 11.04
CA SER A 111 -9.26 -3.35 9.88
C SER A 111 -9.60 -4.01 8.54
N ASP A 112 -10.49 -3.39 7.77
CA ASP A 112 -10.71 -3.70 6.35
C ASP A 112 -9.56 -3.08 5.53
N MET A 113 -8.74 -3.91 4.89
CA MET A 113 -7.75 -3.49 3.89
C MET A 113 -8.26 -3.76 2.47
N THR A 114 -8.07 -2.81 1.58
CA THR A 114 -8.32 -2.96 0.14
C THR A 114 -7.18 -2.34 -0.67
N VAL A 115 -7.05 -2.70 -1.94
CA VAL A 115 -6.21 -1.97 -2.91
C VAL A 115 -7.13 -1.39 -3.97
N GLN A 116 -6.97 -0.11 -4.31
CA GLN A 116 -7.93 0.62 -5.13
C GLN A 116 -7.25 1.37 -6.28
N VAL A 117 -7.84 1.27 -7.47
CA VAL A 117 -7.43 2.00 -8.67
C VAL A 117 -8.54 2.99 -9.05
N GLN A 118 -8.17 4.27 -9.16
CA GLN A 118 -9.04 5.30 -9.74
C GLN A 118 -8.75 5.42 -11.24
N HIS A 119 -9.80 5.48 -12.05
CA HIS A 119 -9.71 5.72 -13.49
C HIS A 119 -10.76 6.72 -13.95
N GLN A 120 -10.55 7.38 -15.09
CA GLN A 120 -11.59 8.20 -15.72
C GLN A 120 -12.42 7.33 -16.67
N ASP A 121 -13.75 7.47 -16.60
CA ASP A 121 -14.65 6.85 -17.58
C ASP A 121 -14.48 7.51 -18.96
N ALA A 122 -14.24 6.69 -19.98
CA ALA A 122 -13.92 7.19 -21.32
C ALA A 122 -15.09 7.93 -22.01
N LYS A 123 -16.33 7.73 -21.56
CA LYS A 123 -17.54 8.37 -22.11
C LYS A 123 -17.99 9.56 -21.27
N THR A 124 -18.12 9.38 -19.96
CA THR A 124 -18.72 10.41 -19.07
C THR A 124 -17.70 11.38 -18.48
N ARG A 125 -16.41 11.07 -18.56
CA ARG A 125 -15.30 11.80 -17.91
C ARG A 125 -15.36 11.89 -16.38
N ALA A 126 -16.35 11.26 -15.75
CA ALA A 126 -16.39 11.06 -14.30
C ALA A 126 -15.26 10.11 -13.86
N TYR A 127 -14.74 10.32 -12.64
CA TYR A 127 -13.86 9.34 -12.03
C TYR A 127 -14.66 8.14 -11.52
N LYS A 128 -14.11 6.95 -11.75
CA LYS A 128 -14.57 5.67 -11.23
C LYS A 128 -13.48 5.06 -10.40
N LEU A 129 -13.90 4.24 -9.44
CA LEU A 129 -13.05 3.54 -8.50
C LEU A 129 -13.26 2.03 -8.65
N SER A 130 -12.23 1.25 -8.37
CA SER A 130 -12.29 -0.21 -8.53
C SER A 130 -11.42 -0.88 -7.48
N LEU A 131 -12.00 -1.83 -6.74
CA LEU A 131 -11.28 -2.68 -5.80
C LEU A 131 -10.50 -3.74 -6.58
N MET A 132 -9.22 -3.90 -6.26
CA MET A 132 -8.32 -4.83 -6.94
C MET A 132 -8.31 -6.19 -6.24
N PRO A 133 -8.33 -7.32 -6.97
CA PRO A 133 -8.29 -8.65 -6.38
C PRO A 133 -7.01 -8.89 -5.58
N VAL A 134 -7.16 -9.59 -4.45
CA VAL A 134 -6.07 -10.03 -3.57
C VAL A 134 -6.23 -11.53 -3.29
N ILE A 135 -5.14 -12.28 -3.49
CA ILE A 135 -5.00 -13.68 -3.07
C ILE A 135 -4.31 -13.75 -1.72
N ARG A 136 -4.87 -14.52 -0.79
CA ARG A 136 -4.37 -14.68 0.59
C ARG A 136 -4.83 -15.99 1.23
N TYR A 137 -4.31 -16.31 2.42
CA TYR A 137 -4.98 -17.27 3.30
C TYR A 137 -6.34 -16.71 3.79
N PRO A 138 -7.37 -17.55 4.01
CA PRO A 138 -8.72 -17.09 4.28
C PRO A 138 -8.85 -16.04 5.39
N ASN A 139 -9.68 -15.02 5.15
CA ASN A 139 -9.91 -13.91 6.09
C ASN A 139 -10.31 -14.40 7.49
N PHE A 140 -11.16 -15.43 7.58
CA PHE A 140 -11.66 -15.94 8.86
C PHE A 140 -10.58 -16.66 9.68
N SER A 141 -9.72 -17.48 9.05
CA SER A 141 -8.66 -18.20 9.76
C SER A 141 -7.47 -17.30 10.12
N ASP A 142 -7.27 -16.19 9.40
CA ASP A 142 -6.25 -15.17 9.67
C ASP A 142 -4.87 -15.75 10.02
N LYS A 143 -4.41 -16.65 9.13
CA LYS A 143 -3.13 -17.35 9.30
C LYS A 143 -1.99 -16.35 9.36
N SER A 144 -1.30 -16.34 10.48
CA SER A 144 -0.30 -15.35 10.88
C SER A 144 0.99 -16.02 11.34
N ALA A 145 2.09 -15.27 11.24
CA ALA A 145 3.40 -15.61 11.74
C ALA A 145 3.83 -14.63 12.84
N ASP A 146 4.71 -15.04 13.75
CA ASP A 146 5.40 -14.12 14.68
C ASP A 146 6.86 -13.99 14.21
N VAL A 147 7.25 -12.78 13.82
CA VAL A 147 8.61 -12.49 13.32
C VAL A 147 9.26 -11.41 14.19
N ARG A 148 10.55 -11.57 14.54
CA ARG A 148 11.24 -10.64 15.43
C ARG A 148 11.39 -9.25 14.81
N LEU A 149 11.16 -8.22 15.63
CA LEU A 149 11.17 -6.81 15.19
C LEU A 149 12.55 -6.32 14.71
N ASP A 150 13.64 -7.04 15.02
CA ASP A 150 14.99 -6.75 14.52
C ASP A 150 15.34 -7.48 13.21
N GLN A 151 14.53 -8.46 12.77
CA GLN A 151 14.70 -9.14 11.47
C GLN A 151 13.91 -8.50 10.34
N LEU A 152 12.88 -7.71 10.65
CA LEU A 152 12.15 -6.90 9.66
C LEU A 152 12.80 -5.53 9.51
N PHE A 153 12.98 -5.09 8.27
CA PHE A 153 13.72 -3.88 7.93
C PHE A 153 12.91 -2.93 7.03
N LEU A 154 13.12 -1.65 7.24
CA LEU A 154 12.51 -0.54 6.51
C LEU A 154 13.60 0.30 5.84
N LEU A 155 13.25 1.00 4.77
CA LEU A 155 14.09 2.04 4.16
C LEU A 155 13.59 3.42 4.59
N VAL A 156 14.48 4.28 5.06
CA VAL A 156 14.17 5.63 5.58
C VAL A 156 15.13 6.68 5.01
N GLY A 157 14.69 7.94 4.95
CA GLY A 157 15.42 9.07 4.35
C GLY A 157 14.52 9.88 3.41
N ASN A 158 13.60 9.20 2.73
CA ASN A 158 12.60 9.77 1.82
C ASN A 158 11.77 10.92 2.45
N GLN A 159 11.50 10.88 3.76
CA GLN A 159 10.77 11.92 4.49
C GLN A 159 11.52 13.27 4.58
N LYS A 160 12.80 13.31 4.17
CA LYS A 160 13.65 14.50 4.08
C LYS A 160 14.38 14.64 2.73
N GLY A 161 14.08 13.76 1.77
CA GLY A 161 14.89 13.62 0.54
C GLY A 161 16.31 13.11 0.77
N GLU A 162 16.62 12.56 1.94
CA GLU A 162 17.93 12.01 2.30
C GLU A 162 18.17 10.64 1.64
N PRO A 163 19.44 10.24 1.37
CA PRO A 163 19.77 8.91 0.84
C PRO A 163 19.23 7.78 1.72
N LEU A 164 18.66 6.75 1.10
CA LEU A 164 17.95 5.69 1.83
C LEU A 164 18.88 4.85 2.72
N GLN A 165 18.51 4.76 3.99
CA GLN A 165 19.17 3.95 5.02
C GLN A 165 18.28 2.78 5.43
N ARG A 166 18.88 1.60 5.66
CA ARG A 166 18.19 0.41 6.15
C ARG A 166 18.17 0.41 7.68
N VAL A 167 16.99 0.47 8.28
CA VAL A 167 16.77 0.37 9.74
C VAL A 167 15.89 -0.83 10.06
N SER A 168 16.04 -1.44 11.23
CA SER A 168 15.10 -2.47 11.67
C SER A 168 13.79 -1.84 12.16
N LEU A 169 12.69 -2.58 12.11
CA LEU A 169 11.38 -2.12 12.61
C LEU A 169 11.46 -1.79 14.12
N LYS A 170 12.25 -2.54 14.89
CA LYS A 170 12.60 -2.23 16.29
C LYS A 170 13.25 -0.85 16.44
N ASN A 171 14.26 -0.53 15.62
CA ASN A 171 14.94 0.76 15.67
C ASN A 171 14.08 1.92 15.13
N PHE A 172 13.14 1.61 14.23
CA PHE A 172 12.14 2.58 13.76
C PHE A 172 11.16 2.95 14.88
N LEU A 173 10.55 1.93 15.51
CA LEU A 173 9.55 2.10 16.56
C LEU A 173 10.14 2.65 17.88
N GLY A 174 11.44 2.49 18.11
CA GLY A 174 12.13 3.02 19.30
C GLY A 174 12.32 4.54 19.31
N ASP A 175 12.45 5.18 18.13
CA ASP A 175 12.49 6.65 17.98
C ASP A 175 11.83 7.08 16.64
N PRO A 176 10.50 6.95 16.48
CA PRO A 176 9.81 7.22 15.22
C PRO A 176 9.97 8.67 14.76
N ARG A 177 10.18 9.61 15.70
CA ARG A 177 10.30 11.04 15.44
C ARG A 177 11.44 11.37 14.47
N ARG A 178 12.50 10.57 14.42
CA ARG A 178 13.59 10.71 13.44
C ARG A 178 13.15 10.54 11.99
N TYR A 179 12.12 9.72 11.78
CA TYR A 179 11.63 9.27 10.47
C TYR A 179 10.31 9.94 10.08
N LEU A 180 10.01 11.08 10.71
CA LEU A 180 8.94 12.00 10.34
C LEU A 180 9.52 13.21 9.59
N SER A 181 8.79 13.72 8.60
CA SER A 181 9.05 15.03 7.98
C SER A 181 8.68 16.18 8.92
N LYS A 182 7.64 15.98 9.75
CA LYS A 182 7.12 16.94 10.74
C LYS A 182 7.19 16.33 12.14
N PRO A 183 8.39 16.14 12.75
CA PRO A 183 8.55 15.51 14.07
C PRO A 183 7.79 16.19 15.22
N ASN A 184 7.49 17.48 15.08
CA ASN A 184 6.72 18.28 16.04
C ASN A 184 5.19 18.12 15.88
N SER A 185 4.73 17.35 14.88
CA SER A 185 3.32 16.97 14.70
C SER A 185 2.89 15.80 15.60
N TRP A 186 3.83 15.09 16.23
CA TRP A 186 3.51 14.24 17.38
C TRP A 186 3.63 15.10 18.64
N LYS A 187 2.51 15.36 19.32
CA LYS A 187 2.49 16.09 20.59
C LYS A 187 2.89 15.17 21.75
N GLY A 188 2.81 15.69 22.97
CA GLY A 188 3.20 14.97 24.17
C GLY A 188 4.70 14.71 24.32
N GLN A 189 5.04 14.04 25.42
CA GLN A 189 6.42 13.66 25.76
C GLN A 189 6.83 12.28 25.24
N GLN A 190 5.91 11.54 24.59
CA GLN A 190 6.18 10.19 24.10
C GLN A 190 7.17 10.20 22.93
N LYS A 191 8.14 9.26 22.96
CA LYS A 191 9.23 9.16 21.97
C LYS A 191 9.35 7.80 21.30
N SER A 192 8.66 6.79 21.80
CA SER A 192 8.73 5.40 21.33
C SER A 192 7.31 4.85 21.16
N LEU A 193 7.16 3.92 20.22
CA LEU A 193 5.97 3.09 20.03
C LEU A 193 6.23 1.62 20.42
N LEU A 194 7.37 1.30 21.04
CA LEU A 194 7.65 -0.02 21.61
C LEU A 194 7.19 -0.14 23.06
N ALA A 195 6.51 -1.24 23.37
CA ALA A 195 6.21 -1.73 24.71
C ALA A 195 7.19 -2.84 25.16
N LYS A 196 7.22 -3.17 26.45
CA LYS A 196 8.06 -4.27 26.98
C LYS A 196 7.75 -5.64 26.37
N ARG A 197 6.52 -5.84 25.87
CA ARG A 197 6.07 -7.06 25.19
C ARG A 197 6.54 -7.15 23.72
N ASP A 198 6.91 -6.03 23.11
CA ASP A 198 7.16 -5.93 21.67
C ASP A 198 8.53 -6.55 21.34
N SER A 199 8.53 -7.88 21.22
CA SER A 199 9.63 -8.74 20.77
C SER A 199 9.43 -9.14 19.30
N HIS A 200 8.19 -9.49 18.96
CA HIS A 200 7.74 -9.92 17.64
C HIS A 200 6.64 -8.98 17.10
N VAL A 201 6.38 -9.08 15.80
CA VAL A 201 5.25 -8.48 15.09
C VAL A 201 4.42 -9.60 14.47
N LEU A 202 3.10 -9.43 14.46
CA LEU A 202 2.15 -10.35 13.83
C LEU A 202 2.20 -10.16 12.31
N VAL A 203 2.67 -11.15 11.55
CA VAL A 203 2.87 -11.04 10.10
C VAL A 203 1.80 -11.82 9.33
N SER A 204 1.26 -11.19 8.28
CA SER A 204 0.39 -11.79 7.26
C SER A 204 1.01 -11.59 5.88
N ALA A 205 0.65 -12.42 4.88
CA ALA A 205 1.13 -12.23 3.51
C ALA A 205 0.04 -12.48 2.45
N GLN A 206 0.03 -11.64 1.41
CA GLN A 206 -0.98 -11.65 0.35
C GLN A 206 -0.46 -11.03 -0.96
N ALA A 207 -1.15 -11.29 -2.07
CA ALA A 207 -0.74 -10.86 -3.41
C ALA A 207 -1.89 -10.19 -4.18
N CYS A 208 -1.71 -8.94 -4.62
CA CYS A 208 -2.73 -8.14 -5.32
C CYS A 208 -2.50 -8.08 -6.84
N PHE A 209 -3.56 -8.13 -7.63
CA PHE A 209 -3.51 -7.97 -9.09
C PHE A 209 -3.79 -6.53 -9.51
N LEU A 210 -2.83 -5.92 -10.23
CA LEU A 210 -2.93 -4.59 -10.80
C LEU A 210 -3.12 -4.66 -12.33
N PRO A 211 -4.07 -3.89 -12.90
CA PRO A 211 -4.24 -3.74 -14.34
C PRO A 211 -3.13 -2.83 -14.90
N VAL A 212 -1.99 -3.39 -15.29
CA VAL A 212 -0.83 -2.62 -15.77
C VAL A 212 -0.68 -2.77 -17.30
N PRO A 213 -0.86 -1.70 -18.09
CA PRO A 213 -0.68 -1.77 -19.55
C PRO A 213 0.80 -1.87 -19.89
N GLN A 214 1.13 -2.57 -20.98
CA GLN A 214 2.51 -2.64 -21.47
C GLN A 214 3.04 -1.24 -21.81
N GLY A 215 4.29 -0.96 -21.45
CA GLY A 215 4.95 0.33 -21.62
C GLY A 215 4.37 1.45 -20.74
N ARG A 216 3.59 1.13 -19.70
CA ARG A 216 2.94 2.11 -18.81
C ARG A 216 3.00 1.70 -17.34
N LYS A 217 2.63 2.64 -16.48
CA LYS A 217 2.36 2.40 -15.07
C LYS A 217 0.85 2.49 -14.80
N ALA A 218 0.38 1.77 -13.78
CA ALA A 218 -0.93 1.99 -13.16
C ALA A 218 -0.73 2.73 -11.83
N GLU A 219 -1.53 3.77 -11.56
CA GLU A 219 -1.59 4.47 -10.27
C GLU A 219 -2.63 3.80 -9.35
N PHE A 220 -2.28 3.58 -8.09
CA PHE A 220 -3.13 2.92 -7.10
C PHE A 220 -2.82 3.38 -5.67
N ASN A 221 -3.72 3.09 -4.74
CA ASN A 221 -3.47 3.21 -3.31
C ASN A 221 -3.88 1.92 -2.57
N PRO A 222 -3.11 1.44 -1.59
CA PRO A 222 -3.68 0.72 -0.46
C PRO A 222 -4.66 1.65 0.28
N VAL A 223 -5.80 1.12 0.69
CA VAL A 223 -6.83 1.87 1.42
C VAL A 223 -7.22 1.05 2.64
N LEU A 224 -7.16 1.66 3.81
CA LEU A 224 -7.41 1.01 5.10
C LEU A 224 -8.59 1.69 5.80
N PHE A 225 -9.55 0.90 6.26
CA PHE A 225 -10.60 1.33 7.17
C PHE A 225 -10.44 0.58 8.50
N ASN A 226 -10.04 1.28 9.56
CA ASN A 226 -9.96 0.68 10.89
C ASN A 226 -11.24 0.98 11.66
N TYR A 227 -11.96 -0.05 12.11
CA TYR A 227 -13.33 0.10 12.63
C TYR A 227 -13.43 0.94 13.90
N GLN A 228 -12.37 1.03 14.70
CA GLN A 228 -12.33 1.79 15.95
C GLN A 228 -11.96 3.27 15.73
N SER A 229 -11.12 3.57 14.73
CA SER A 229 -10.51 4.88 14.52
C SER A 229 -11.49 5.98 14.09
N ILE A 230 -11.28 7.21 14.58
CA ILE A 230 -12.01 8.41 14.18
C ILE A 230 -11.09 9.65 14.11
N ALA A 231 -11.57 10.71 13.45
CA ALA A 231 -10.88 12.00 13.42
C ALA A 231 -10.64 12.56 14.83
N GLY A 232 -9.38 12.88 15.13
CA GLY A 232 -8.91 13.31 16.45
C GLY A 232 -8.62 12.19 17.45
N ASP A 233 -9.12 10.97 17.22
CA ASP A 233 -8.94 9.82 18.14
C ASP A 233 -8.64 8.50 17.37
N PRO A 234 -7.46 8.41 16.72
CA PRO A 234 -7.07 7.25 15.91
C PRO A 234 -6.74 6.04 16.77
N ALA A 235 -7.25 4.86 16.42
CA ALA A 235 -6.91 3.59 17.08
C ALA A 235 -5.75 2.85 16.41
N VAL A 236 -5.27 3.33 15.25
CA VAL A 236 -4.14 2.76 14.49
C VAL A 236 -3.32 3.88 13.84
N LEU A 237 -2.00 3.78 13.98
CA LEU A 237 -1.02 4.43 13.11
C LEU A 237 -0.52 3.42 12.08
N THR A 238 -0.43 3.83 10.82
CA THR A 238 0.14 3.00 9.75
C THR A 238 1.55 3.44 9.37
N ILE A 239 2.37 2.47 9.02
CA ILE A 239 3.71 2.64 8.45
C ILE A 239 3.71 1.85 7.13
N LEU A 240 3.65 2.56 6.02
CA LEU A 240 3.72 2.03 4.66
C LEU A 240 5.17 2.11 4.17
N ALA A 241 5.82 0.96 3.96
CA ALA A 241 7.21 0.89 3.50
C ALA A 241 7.33 0.18 2.15
N THR A 242 8.17 0.74 1.27
CA THR A 242 8.44 0.27 -0.09
C THR A 242 9.94 0.24 -0.35
N ARG A 243 10.37 -0.26 -1.52
CA ARG A 243 11.77 -0.12 -1.98
C ARG A 243 12.27 1.33 -2.16
N GLU A 244 11.41 2.33 -2.03
CA GLU A 244 11.74 3.76 -2.18
C GLU A 244 11.70 4.54 -0.86
N GLY A 245 11.28 3.92 0.25
CA GLY A 245 11.21 4.59 1.56
C GLY A 245 10.01 4.19 2.41
N THR A 246 9.77 4.95 3.48
CA THR A 246 8.74 4.69 4.50
C THR A 246 7.85 5.91 4.74
N SER A 247 6.56 5.68 4.94
CA SER A 247 5.52 6.72 5.04
C SER A 247 4.64 6.43 6.26
N VAL A 248 4.48 7.41 7.15
CA VAL A 248 3.77 7.24 8.42
C VAL A 248 2.49 8.07 8.42
N THR A 249 1.31 7.47 8.67
CA THR A 249 0.07 8.25 8.79
C THR A 249 -0.92 7.63 9.78
N VAL A 250 -1.58 8.47 10.58
CA VAL A 250 -2.66 8.05 11.50
C VAL A 250 -3.98 7.87 10.75
N ILE A 251 -4.74 6.83 11.13
CA ILE A 251 -6.02 6.51 10.50
C ILE A 251 -7.15 7.28 11.17
N ASP A 252 -7.90 8.06 10.38
CA ASP A 252 -9.11 8.77 10.81
C ASP A 252 -10.39 8.38 10.06
N ASN A 253 -10.26 7.53 9.03
CA ASN A 253 -11.32 7.09 8.12
C ASN A 253 -12.04 8.21 7.35
N LYS A 254 -11.47 9.42 7.29
CA LYS A 254 -12.12 10.63 6.77
C LYS A 254 -11.27 11.39 5.75
N ARG A 255 -9.95 11.41 5.92
CA ARG A 255 -9.02 12.10 5.02
C ARG A 255 -8.90 11.42 3.66
N ASP A 256 -8.45 12.23 2.70
CA ASP A 256 -7.93 11.81 1.41
C ASP A 256 -8.88 10.89 0.63
N ALA A 257 -10.13 11.35 0.51
CA ALA A 257 -11.11 10.80 -0.42
C ALA A 257 -10.61 10.83 -1.88
N PHE A 258 -11.22 10.00 -2.72
CA PHE A 258 -10.97 9.99 -4.16
C PHE A 258 -11.72 11.11 -4.88
N ALA A 259 -11.27 11.47 -6.08
CA ALA A 259 -12.04 12.35 -6.98
C ALA A 259 -13.32 11.66 -7.51
N ALA A 260 -13.43 10.33 -7.34
CA ALA A 260 -14.67 9.57 -7.50
C ALA A 260 -15.69 9.76 -6.34
N GLY A 261 -15.32 10.41 -5.24
CA GLY A 261 -16.15 10.66 -4.06
C GLY A 261 -15.60 10.07 -2.75
N PRO A 262 -16.33 10.18 -1.63
CA PRO A 262 -15.98 9.55 -0.36
C PRO A 262 -16.06 8.02 -0.44
N THR A 263 -15.21 7.34 0.33
CA THR A 263 -14.96 5.90 0.22
C THR A 263 -14.90 5.21 1.58
N TRP A 264 -15.07 3.89 1.59
CA TRP A 264 -14.82 3.06 2.77
C TRP A 264 -13.31 2.93 2.99
N GLY A 265 -12.77 3.77 3.88
CA GLY A 265 -11.36 3.80 4.27
C GLY A 265 -10.56 4.97 3.70
N GLN A 266 -9.41 5.20 4.31
CA GLN A 266 -8.46 6.27 4.03
C GLN A 266 -7.38 5.79 3.05
N ARG A 267 -7.07 6.61 2.02
CA ARG A 267 -5.96 6.36 1.08
C ARG A 267 -4.62 6.42 1.81
N LEU A 268 -3.77 5.43 1.57
CA LEU A 268 -2.38 5.44 2.00
C LEU A 268 -1.48 5.87 0.82
N PHE A 269 -0.50 6.72 1.11
CA PHE A 269 0.39 7.34 0.12
C PHE A 269 1.86 7.10 0.47
N PHE A 270 2.72 7.29 -0.51
CA PHE A 270 4.14 7.47 -0.30
C PHE A 270 4.44 8.90 0.17
N ASN A 271 5.31 9.04 1.19
CA ASN A 271 5.86 10.31 1.66
C ASN A 271 7.11 10.67 0.86
N GLN A 272 6.99 11.68 0.00
CA GLN A 272 8.06 12.28 -0.77
C GLN A 272 8.43 13.63 -0.14
N ASN A 273 9.36 13.64 0.82
CA ASN A 273 9.88 14.83 1.48
C ASN A 273 8.80 15.74 2.13
N GLY A 274 7.77 15.15 2.74
CA GLY A 274 6.64 15.87 3.35
C GLY A 274 5.46 16.15 2.40
N ASP A 275 5.58 15.80 1.12
CA ASP A 275 4.49 15.74 0.14
C ASP A 275 4.03 14.30 -0.10
N ARG A 276 2.79 14.12 -0.58
CA ARG A 276 2.17 12.80 -0.80
C ARG A 276 2.13 12.43 -2.28
N ALA A 277 2.36 11.16 -2.58
CA ALA A 277 2.17 10.61 -3.92
C ALA A 277 1.52 9.22 -3.85
N SER A 278 0.57 8.91 -4.75
CA SER A 278 0.05 7.55 -4.90
C SER A 278 1.13 6.56 -5.32
N LEU A 279 0.91 5.27 -5.09
CA LEU A 279 1.82 4.24 -5.56
C LEU A 279 1.62 4.01 -7.06
N THR A 280 2.70 3.63 -7.74
CA THR A 280 2.66 3.17 -9.13
C THR A 280 3.12 1.73 -9.24
N GLY A 281 2.45 0.93 -10.07
CA GLY A 281 2.88 -0.40 -10.49
C GLY A 281 3.30 -0.40 -11.96
N GLN A 282 4.49 -0.91 -12.26
CA GLN A 282 5.01 -1.12 -13.63
C GLN A 282 5.26 -2.62 -13.86
N ARG A 283 5.12 -3.12 -15.09
CA ARG A 283 5.51 -4.50 -15.43
C ARG A 283 7.03 -4.70 -15.24
N MET A 284 7.43 -5.87 -14.73
CA MET A 284 8.84 -6.25 -14.61
C MET A 284 9.52 -6.28 -15.98
N SER A 285 8.83 -6.77 -17.01
CA SER A 285 9.28 -6.79 -18.40
C SER A 285 9.64 -5.39 -18.94
N ASP A 286 8.79 -4.39 -18.68
CA ASP A 286 9.07 -2.98 -19.01
C ASP A 286 10.22 -2.41 -18.17
N PHE A 287 10.23 -2.70 -16.85
CA PHE A 287 11.27 -2.21 -15.94
C PHE A 287 12.66 -2.75 -16.28
N GLN A 288 12.78 -4.06 -16.53
CA GLN A 288 14.01 -4.71 -16.97
C GLN A 288 14.49 -4.18 -18.33
N THR A 289 13.56 -3.91 -19.25
CA THR A 289 13.91 -3.30 -20.56
C THR A 289 14.54 -1.93 -20.37
N ASN A 290 13.93 -1.07 -19.53
CA ASN A 290 14.49 0.24 -19.16
C ASN A 290 15.80 0.16 -18.35
N ARG A 291 16.16 -1.02 -17.82
CA ARG A 291 17.37 -1.23 -16.99
C ARG A 291 18.55 -1.83 -17.74
N LYS A 292 18.41 -2.20 -19.02
CA LYS A 292 19.47 -2.85 -19.81
C LYS A 292 20.69 -1.95 -20.05
N ASP A 293 20.53 -0.63 -19.95
CA ASP A 293 21.62 0.35 -20.01
C ASP A 293 22.42 0.47 -18.68
N SER A 294 22.22 -0.44 -17.70
CA SER A 294 22.88 -0.38 -16.39
C SER A 294 23.74 -1.61 -16.04
N THR A 295 24.98 -1.37 -15.64
CA THR A 295 26.10 -2.33 -15.53
C THR A 295 26.17 -3.10 -14.20
N GLN A 296 25.04 -3.60 -13.68
CA GLN A 296 25.00 -4.36 -12.42
C GLN A 296 25.13 -5.89 -12.57
N GLU A 297 25.72 -6.53 -11.55
CA GLU A 297 25.96 -7.97 -11.42
C GLU A 297 24.68 -8.84 -11.41
N PRO A 298 24.69 -10.08 -11.96
CA PRO A 298 23.50 -10.93 -12.05
C PRO A 298 22.90 -11.37 -10.70
N SER A 299 23.75 -11.70 -9.72
CA SER A 299 23.32 -12.15 -8.38
C SER A 299 22.64 -11.02 -7.60
N VAL A 300 23.18 -9.81 -7.70
CA VAL A 300 22.63 -8.58 -7.12
C VAL A 300 21.30 -8.20 -7.77
N ARG A 301 21.14 -8.43 -9.09
CA ARG A 301 19.85 -8.25 -9.78
C ARG A 301 18.78 -9.20 -9.23
N ALA A 302 19.06 -10.51 -9.16
CA ALA A 302 18.08 -11.50 -8.69
C ALA A 302 17.62 -11.26 -7.23
N ALA A 303 18.52 -10.83 -6.34
CA ALA A 303 18.21 -10.50 -4.96
C ALA A 303 17.52 -9.13 -4.78
N GLN A 304 17.59 -8.22 -5.76
CA GLN A 304 16.73 -7.03 -5.79
C GLN A 304 15.33 -7.38 -6.31
N GLU A 305 15.23 -8.23 -7.34
CA GLU A 305 14.00 -8.53 -8.07
C GLU A 305 12.89 -9.20 -7.23
N SER A 306 13.23 -9.88 -6.13
CA SER A 306 12.25 -10.40 -5.16
C SER A 306 11.48 -9.32 -4.40
N ASP A 307 12.11 -8.16 -4.19
CA ASP A 307 11.63 -7.11 -3.29
C ASP A 307 11.02 -5.93 -4.08
N LEU A 308 11.26 -5.87 -5.39
CA LEU A 308 10.72 -4.82 -6.26
C LEU A 308 9.19 -4.77 -6.30
N ASN A 309 8.51 -5.90 -6.04
CA ASN A 309 7.05 -6.04 -6.12
C ASN A 309 6.33 -6.04 -4.76
N MET A 310 6.99 -5.56 -3.70
CA MET A 310 6.50 -5.63 -2.32
C MET A 310 6.21 -4.24 -1.72
N VAL A 311 5.15 -4.18 -0.92
CA VAL A 311 4.91 -3.12 0.08
C VAL A 311 4.66 -3.81 1.44
N LEU A 312 5.28 -3.30 2.49
CA LEU A 312 4.93 -3.65 3.86
C LEU A 312 3.92 -2.61 4.38
N LEU A 313 2.73 -3.06 4.77
CA LEU A 313 1.77 -2.23 5.51
C LEU A 313 1.77 -2.66 6.98
N ILE A 314 2.39 -1.84 7.83
CA ILE A 314 2.50 -2.10 9.26
C ILE A 314 1.46 -1.26 10.00
N GLN A 315 0.70 -1.88 10.90
CA GLN A 315 -0.26 -1.25 11.79
C GLN A 315 0.28 -1.28 13.22
N VAL A 316 0.35 -0.10 13.84
CA VAL A 316 0.70 0.10 15.24
C VAL A 316 -0.56 0.56 15.98
N PRO A 317 -1.18 -0.29 16.81
CA PRO A 317 -2.36 0.09 17.58
C PRO A 317 -2.07 1.22 18.58
N LEU A 318 -2.97 2.19 18.60
CA LEU A 318 -2.93 3.38 19.44
C LEU A 318 -4.06 3.38 20.47
N LYS A 319 -3.81 4.01 21.62
CA LYS A 319 -4.85 4.21 22.63
C LYS A 319 -5.80 5.29 22.16
N GLN A 320 -7.09 5.01 22.28
CA GLN A 320 -8.14 6.01 22.10
C GLN A 320 -8.45 6.72 23.43
N GLN A 321 -8.80 8.00 23.34
CA GLN A 321 -9.33 8.81 24.42
C GLN A 321 -10.76 8.38 24.78
N GLN A 322 -11.57 7.99 23.77
CA GLN A 322 -12.91 7.45 23.93
C GLN A 322 -13.05 6.07 23.25
N PRO A 323 -12.45 5.01 23.82
CA PRO A 323 -12.45 3.68 23.22
C PRO A 323 -13.86 3.09 23.11
N MET A 324 -14.19 2.51 21.95
CA MET A 324 -15.54 1.99 21.68
C MET A 324 -15.99 0.89 22.65
N LEU A 325 -17.01 1.20 23.45
CA LEU A 325 -17.78 0.21 24.22
C LEU A 325 -18.87 -0.48 23.37
N ARG A 326 -18.39 -1.35 22.46
CA ARG A 326 -19.04 -2.60 21.99
C ARG A 326 -20.17 -2.55 20.91
N HIS A 327 -19.83 -2.74 19.59
CA HIS A 327 -20.31 -3.87 18.69
C HIS A 327 -21.72 -3.85 17.96
N THR A 328 -22.19 -4.39 16.77
CA THR A 328 -21.79 -4.93 15.39
C THR A 328 -22.94 -4.68 14.35
N ALA A 329 -22.75 -4.94 13.03
CA ALA A 329 -23.52 -5.99 12.26
C ALA A 329 -22.91 -6.35 10.86
N ALA A 330 -23.30 -7.49 10.25
CA ALA A 330 -22.71 -8.04 8.99
C ALA A 330 -23.68 -8.88 8.11
N TYR A 331 -23.25 -9.29 6.89
CA TYR A 331 -23.97 -10.16 5.91
C TYR A 331 -23.06 -10.69 4.74
N GLU A 332 -23.53 -11.68 3.93
CA GLU A 332 -22.82 -12.36 2.79
C GLU A 332 -23.63 -12.44 1.45
N SER A 333 -23.03 -12.94 0.34
CA SER A 333 -23.66 -13.13 -1.00
C SER A 333 -22.90 -14.07 -1.98
N SER A 334 -23.52 -14.56 -3.06
CA SER A 334 -23.04 -15.63 -3.98
C SER A 334 -22.91 -15.26 -5.51
N LEU A 335 -22.58 -16.22 -6.40
CA LEU A 335 -22.04 -16.04 -7.78
C LEU A 335 -22.78 -16.82 -8.92
N PRO A 336 -22.61 -16.41 -10.19
CA PRO A 336 -22.73 -17.28 -11.39
C PRO A 336 -21.50 -17.25 -12.35
N MET A 337 -21.53 -18.04 -13.45
CA MET A 337 -20.37 -18.44 -14.28
C MET A 337 -19.99 -17.57 -15.49
N SER A 338 -18.81 -17.80 -16.08
CA SER A 338 -18.37 -17.35 -17.42
C SER A 338 -17.48 -18.40 -18.15
N ALA A 339 -16.99 -18.08 -19.36
CA ALA A 339 -16.54 -19.04 -20.39
C ALA A 339 -14.99 -19.12 -20.61
N ALA A 340 -14.59 -19.89 -21.64
CA ALA A 340 -13.22 -20.39 -21.86
C ALA A 340 -12.13 -19.31 -22.10
N ALA A 341 -10.90 -19.63 -21.70
CA ALA A 341 -9.81 -18.67 -21.49
C ALA A 341 -8.79 -18.54 -22.65
N ALA A 342 -8.20 -17.35 -22.74
CA ALA A 342 -6.95 -17.06 -23.45
C ALA A 342 -5.73 -17.31 -22.52
N PRO A 343 -4.45 -17.30 -22.97
CA PRO A 343 -3.30 -17.49 -22.09
C PRO A 343 -3.12 -16.35 -21.06
N SER A 344 -2.62 -16.69 -19.86
CA SER A 344 -2.22 -15.75 -18.80
C SER A 344 -1.12 -14.77 -19.25
N ASN A 345 -1.10 -13.57 -18.68
CA ASN A 345 0.02 -12.61 -18.83
C ASN A 345 0.48 -11.98 -17.50
N VAL A 346 0.31 -12.73 -16.42
CA VAL A 346 0.67 -12.34 -15.05
C VAL A 346 2.19 -12.27 -14.88
N GLU A 347 2.67 -11.16 -14.32
CA GLU A 347 4.08 -10.99 -13.94
C GLU A 347 4.20 -10.20 -12.62
N ALA A 348 5.42 -9.96 -12.14
CA ALA A 348 5.64 -9.09 -10.98
C ALA A 348 5.38 -7.61 -11.35
N ALA A 349 4.65 -6.88 -10.50
CA ALA A 349 4.48 -5.43 -10.65
C ALA A 349 5.53 -4.69 -9.81
N VAL A 350 6.53 -4.09 -10.45
CA VAL A 350 7.53 -3.24 -9.80
C VAL A 350 6.86 -1.99 -9.24
N ILE A 351 6.95 -1.80 -7.92
CA ILE A 351 6.32 -0.70 -7.20
C ILE A 351 7.21 0.54 -7.22
N GLY A 352 6.61 1.72 -7.28
CA GLY A 352 7.23 3.00 -6.92
C GLY A 352 6.14 4.01 -6.53
N HIS A 353 6.44 5.31 -6.61
CA HIS A 353 5.45 6.38 -6.46
C HIS A 353 5.06 7.05 -7.80
N GLY A 354 3.98 7.84 -7.76
CA GLY A 354 3.48 8.66 -8.87
C GLY A 354 3.96 10.11 -8.78
N LYS A 355 3.10 11.06 -9.13
CA LYS A 355 3.36 12.50 -8.94
C LYS A 355 2.91 12.96 -7.55
N VAL A 356 3.44 14.09 -7.09
CA VAL A 356 2.96 14.80 -5.89
C VAL A 356 1.50 15.24 -6.07
N GLU A 357 0.66 14.88 -5.09
CA GLU A 357 -0.78 15.20 -4.96
C GLU A 357 -1.06 16.23 -3.83
N GLY A 358 -0.03 16.94 -3.37
CA GLY A 358 -0.09 17.92 -2.28
C GLY A 358 0.63 17.47 -1.00
N PRO A 359 0.43 18.16 0.13
CA PRO A 359 1.15 17.87 1.38
C PRO A 359 0.76 16.53 2.00
N PHE A 360 1.71 15.86 2.65
CA PHE A 360 1.51 14.64 3.42
C PHE A 360 1.18 14.95 4.89
N THR A 361 0.28 14.15 5.47
CA THR A 361 -0.22 14.27 6.85
C THR A 361 0.21 13.05 7.67
N GLU A 362 1.07 13.29 8.66
CA GLU A 362 1.70 12.25 9.46
C GLU A 362 0.89 11.92 10.72
N ILE A 363 1.16 12.62 11.82
CA ILE A 363 0.51 12.41 13.13
C ILE A 363 -0.52 13.53 13.44
N ASP A 364 -0.70 14.47 12.50
CA ASP A 364 -1.81 15.44 12.48
C ASP A 364 -1.93 16.31 13.74
N ASP A 365 -0.77 16.67 14.32
CA ASP A 365 -0.69 17.46 15.55
C ASP A 365 -1.35 16.81 16.79
N LEU A 366 -1.46 15.47 16.80
CA LEU A 366 -2.04 14.66 17.89
C LEU A 366 -1.02 14.17 18.93
N GLU A 367 -1.47 13.97 20.16
CA GLU A 367 -0.72 13.27 21.23
C GLU A 367 -1.04 11.77 21.23
N ILE A 368 -0.44 11.02 20.31
CA ILE A 368 -0.65 9.57 20.21
C ILE A 368 0.16 8.77 21.23
N GLU A 369 -0.42 7.68 21.75
CA GLU A 369 0.24 6.70 22.61
C GLU A 369 -0.04 5.26 22.11
N ARG A 370 0.93 4.35 22.24
CA ARG A 370 0.84 2.93 21.87
C ARG A 370 -0.16 2.18 22.77
N ASP A 371 -1.11 1.46 22.19
CA ASP A 371 -1.99 0.54 22.93
C ASP A 371 -1.35 -0.84 23.07
N THR A 372 -0.68 -1.06 24.20
CA THR A 372 0.09 -2.28 24.46
C THR A 372 -0.76 -3.55 24.53
N ARG A 373 -2.09 -3.44 24.63
CA ARG A 373 -2.99 -4.61 24.65
C ARG A 373 -2.95 -5.39 23.34
N PHE A 374 -2.57 -4.74 22.25
CA PHE A 374 -2.60 -5.31 20.91
C PHE A 374 -1.18 -5.43 20.34
N PRO A 375 -0.87 -6.48 19.55
CA PRO A 375 0.39 -6.59 18.83
C PRO A 375 0.50 -5.49 17.76
N ILE A 376 1.74 -5.21 17.35
CA ILE A 376 1.98 -4.58 16.04
C ILE A 376 1.68 -5.66 14.97
N ARG A 377 1.08 -5.29 13.84
CA ARG A 377 0.86 -6.19 12.68
C ARG A 377 1.60 -5.69 11.46
N ALA A 378 2.14 -6.59 10.63
CA ALA A 378 2.79 -6.29 9.35
C ALA A 378 2.19 -7.14 8.23
N THR A 379 1.54 -6.49 7.27
CA THR A 379 0.98 -7.13 6.07
C THR A 379 2.00 -7.07 4.94
N VAL A 380 2.52 -8.22 4.52
CA VAL A 380 3.40 -8.33 3.34
C VAL A 380 2.54 -8.38 2.09
N GLN A 381 2.41 -7.25 1.42
CA GLN A 381 1.60 -7.10 0.22
C GLN A 381 2.49 -7.18 -1.03
N PHE A 382 2.45 -8.33 -1.70
CA PHE A 382 3.04 -8.48 -3.03
C PHE A 382 2.08 -7.94 -4.11
N TYR A 383 2.61 -7.52 -5.26
CA TYR A 383 1.82 -7.04 -6.40
C TYR A 383 2.17 -7.77 -7.69
N LYS A 384 1.15 -8.05 -8.49
CA LYS A 384 1.21 -8.77 -9.77
C LYS A 384 0.58 -7.93 -10.85
N ALA A 385 1.24 -7.79 -11.99
CA ALA A 385 0.71 -7.06 -13.14
C ALA A 385 -0.04 -8.01 -14.07
N THR A 386 -1.24 -7.62 -14.51
CA THR A 386 -2.00 -8.29 -15.58
C THR A 386 -2.61 -7.24 -16.53
N SER A 387 -3.02 -7.65 -17.73
CA SER A 387 -3.90 -6.85 -18.61
C SER A 387 -5.06 -7.65 -19.21
N ASN A 388 -5.21 -8.92 -18.84
CA ASN A 388 -6.30 -9.77 -19.29
C ASN A 388 -7.13 -10.38 -18.15
N GLY A 389 -6.70 -10.27 -16.88
CA GLY A 389 -7.39 -10.87 -15.73
C GLY A 389 -7.29 -12.40 -15.67
N ILE A 390 -6.45 -13.03 -16.49
CA ILE A 390 -6.34 -14.49 -16.54
C ILE A 390 -5.12 -14.94 -15.75
N VAL A 391 -5.31 -15.95 -14.88
CA VAL A 391 -4.25 -16.66 -14.16
C VAL A 391 -4.15 -18.10 -14.64
N SER A 392 -2.94 -18.66 -14.60
CA SER A 392 -2.66 -20.07 -14.83
C SER A 392 -2.30 -20.79 -13.53
N LYS A 393 -2.31 -22.13 -13.52
CA LYS A 393 -1.90 -22.91 -12.35
C LYS A 393 -0.46 -22.60 -11.88
N PRO A 394 0.54 -22.43 -12.77
CA PRO A 394 1.86 -21.90 -12.40
C PRO A 394 1.83 -20.53 -11.70
N ASP A 395 0.98 -19.60 -12.14
CA ASP A 395 0.90 -18.26 -11.51
C ASP A 395 0.42 -18.35 -10.06
N ILE A 396 -0.63 -19.15 -9.82
CA ILE A 396 -1.17 -19.37 -8.47
C ILE A 396 -0.19 -20.15 -7.59
N GLN A 397 0.51 -21.14 -8.16
CA GLN A 397 1.58 -21.85 -7.45
C GLN A 397 2.74 -20.92 -7.07
N ALA A 398 3.16 -20.01 -7.96
CA ALA A 398 4.21 -19.03 -7.67
C ALA A 398 3.76 -18.00 -6.61
N ILE A 399 2.48 -17.59 -6.63
CA ILE A 399 1.88 -16.76 -5.56
C ILE A 399 1.86 -17.50 -4.23
N GLN A 400 1.40 -18.76 -4.20
CA GLN A 400 1.39 -19.59 -2.99
C GLN A 400 2.79 -19.75 -2.41
N GLN A 401 3.80 -20.00 -3.25
CA GLN A 401 5.19 -20.13 -2.81
C GLN A 401 5.76 -18.79 -2.30
N GLN A 402 5.43 -17.65 -2.93
CA GLN A 402 5.87 -16.33 -2.47
C GLN A 402 5.23 -15.97 -1.10
N ILE A 403 3.94 -16.27 -0.92
CA ILE A 403 3.23 -16.12 0.36
C ILE A 403 3.83 -17.05 1.42
N ALA A 404 4.00 -18.35 1.11
CA ALA A 404 4.47 -19.35 2.07
C ALA A 404 5.86 -19.07 2.64
N ARG A 405 6.78 -18.46 1.86
CA ARG A 405 8.11 -18.05 2.34
C ARG A 405 8.06 -17.09 3.52
N VAL A 406 7.07 -16.20 3.59
CA VAL A 406 6.92 -15.25 4.71
C VAL A 406 6.65 -15.97 6.04
N TYR A 407 6.10 -17.20 5.99
CA TYR A 407 5.84 -18.04 7.15
C TYR A 407 6.95 -19.07 7.41
N ALA A 408 7.96 -19.20 6.54
CA ALA A 408 8.95 -20.27 6.62
C ALA A 408 10.05 -20.00 7.68
N ASP A 409 10.46 -18.74 7.81
CA ASP A 409 11.53 -18.30 8.72
C ASP A 409 10.98 -17.63 10.01
N ALA A 410 9.72 -17.88 10.34
CA ALA A 410 9.04 -17.32 11.52
C ALA A 410 9.22 -18.19 12.76
N ASP A 411 9.36 -17.57 13.93
CA ASP A 411 9.54 -18.31 15.20
C ASP A 411 8.24 -19.02 15.63
N TYR A 412 7.07 -18.50 15.22
CA TYR A 412 5.76 -19.13 15.40
C TYR A 412 4.89 -18.92 14.15
N VAL A 413 4.02 -19.88 13.85
CA VAL A 413 2.98 -19.80 12.81
C VAL A 413 1.69 -20.41 13.34
N GLY A 414 0.56 -19.73 13.13
CA GLY A 414 -0.75 -20.18 13.60
C GLY A 414 -1.88 -19.25 13.15
N SER A 415 -2.92 -19.13 13.97
CA SER A 415 -4.14 -18.35 13.72
C SER A 415 -4.40 -17.35 14.84
N LEU A 416 -4.86 -16.14 14.50
CA LEU A 416 -5.37 -15.20 15.49
C LEU A 416 -6.71 -15.67 16.10
N VAL A 417 -7.47 -16.53 15.40
CA VAL A 417 -8.93 -16.70 15.60
C VAL A 417 -9.39 -18.14 15.81
N THR A 418 -8.87 -19.11 15.07
CA THR A 418 -9.36 -20.50 15.07
C THR A 418 -8.57 -21.44 15.98
N GLU A 419 -7.40 -21.02 16.45
CA GLU A 419 -6.65 -21.67 17.53
C GLU A 419 -7.10 -21.12 18.89
N ALA A 420 -6.86 -21.87 19.97
CA ALA A 420 -7.12 -21.43 21.35
C ALA A 420 -6.23 -20.24 21.75
N GLU A 421 -6.15 -19.90 23.04
CA GLU A 421 -5.03 -19.08 23.53
C GLU A 421 -3.73 -19.90 23.39
N THR A 422 -2.67 -19.27 22.87
CA THR A 422 -1.45 -19.94 22.37
C THR A 422 -0.16 -19.48 23.04
N ASP A 423 -0.25 -18.50 23.95
CA ASP A 423 0.87 -17.79 24.56
C ASP A 423 1.89 -17.20 23.54
N ARG A 424 1.46 -17.01 22.28
CA ARG A 424 2.28 -16.40 21.22
C ARG A 424 2.68 -14.97 21.60
N PRO A 425 3.94 -14.54 21.39
CA PRO A 425 4.39 -13.18 21.68
C PRO A 425 3.54 -12.07 21.05
N ALA A 426 2.96 -12.32 19.86
CA ALA A 426 2.07 -11.41 19.16
C ALA A 426 0.56 -11.70 19.37
N GLU A 427 0.15 -12.51 20.35
CA GLU A 427 -1.27 -12.65 20.71
C GLU A 427 -1.76 -11.44 21.54
N SER A 428 -3.01 -11.00 21.33
CA SER A 428 -3.55 -9.85 22.06
C SER A 428 -3.82 -10.13 23.53
N GLU A 429 -3.88 -9.09 24.36
CA GLU A 429 -4.28 -9.15 25.76
C GLU A 429 -5.80 -9.00 25.93
N GLY A 430 -6.33 -9.49 27.05
CA GLY A 430 -7.73 -9.36 27.40
C GLY A 430 -8.66 -10.38 26.73
N THR A 431 -9.95 -10.28 27.06
CA THR A 431 -10.95 -11.32 26.76
C THR A 431 -11.02 -11.71 25.28
N LYS A 432 -11.09 -13.01 25.05
CA LYS A 432 -11.20 -13.66 23.74
C LYS A 432 -12.64 -14.00 23.33
N GLN A 433 -13.62 -13.77 24.20
CA GLN A 433 -15.03 -14.09 23.94
C GLN A 433 -15.80 -12.91 23.39
N GLU A 434 -16.63 -13.16 22.36
CA GLU A 434 -17.55 -12.21 21.75
C GLU A 434 -18.68 -11.82 22.74
N PRO A 435 -18.80 -10.55 23.21
CA PRO A 435 -19.93 -10.18 24.07
C PRO A 435 -21.28 -10.26 23.32
N PRO A 436 -22.40 -10.72 23.92
CA PRO A 436 -23.68 -10.90 23.21
C PRO A 436 -24.26 -9.64 22.55
N ASN A 437 -23.95 -8.47 23.11
CA ASN A 437 -24.08 -7.16 22.46
C ASN A 437 -22.66 -6.66 22.10
N TRP A 438 -21.94 -7.19 21.11
CA TRP A 438 -22.47 -7.91 19.94
C TRP A 438 -23.39 -6.95 19.17
N TRP A 439 -24.36 -7.47 18.43
CA TRP A 439 -24.95 -6.87 17.22
C TRP A 439 -25.86 -5.61 17.40
N ARG A 440 -25.36 -4.50 18.02
CA ARG A 440 -26.12 -3.24 18.29
C ARG A 440 -25.31 -1.92 18.37
N ASN A 441 -24.58 -1.67 19.45
CA ASN A 441 -24.01 -0.34 19.80
C ASN A 441 -22.92 0.18 18.83
N PHE A 442 -22.34 -0.65 17.97
CA PHE A 442 -21.47 -0.22 16.86
C PHE A 442 -22.26 0.61 15.86
N TRP A 443 -23.49 0.23 15.49
CA TRP A 443 -24.27 1.08 14.59
C TRP A 443 -24.76 2.35 15.29
N GLN A 444 -24.98 2.29 16.61
CA GLN A 444 -25.23 3.48 17.42
C GLN A 444 -24.02 4.41 17.40
N GLN A 445 -22.82 3.92 17.72
CA GLN A 445 -21.60 4.72 17.80
C GLN A 445 -21.08 5.15 16.42
N HIS A 446 -21.18 4.30 15.40
CA HIS A 446 -20.91 4.65 14.01
C HIS A 446 -21.80 5.81 13.58
N LYS A 447 -23.12 5.73 13.83
CA LYS A 447 -24.05 6.82 13.55
C LYS A 447 -23.75 8.09 14.35
N THR A 448 -23.32 7.97 15.62
CA THR A 448 -22.84 9.10 16.42
C THR A 448 -21.58 9.74 15.83
N ASN A 449 -20.63 8.94 15.34
CA ASN A 449 -19.31 9.37 14.88
C ASN A 449 -19.31 9.89 13.42
N THR A 450 -20.14 9.30 12.55
CA THR A 450 -20.14 9.59 11.10
C THR A 450 -21.43 10.25 10.60
N GLY A 451 -22.49 10.24 11.41
CA GLY A 451 -23.86 10.62 10.99
C GLY A 451 -24.59 9.56 10.16
N GLN A 452 -23.90 8.52 9.68
CA GLN A 452 -24.44 7.55 8.73
C GLN A 452 -25.29 6.47 9.41
N SER A 453 -26.37 6.06 8.77
CA SER A 453 -27.11 4.86 9.17
C SER A 453 -26.38 3.58 8.77
N ARG A 454 -26.84 2.44 9.30
CA ARG A 454 -26.40 1.10 8.86
C ARG A 454 -26.66 0.92 7.37
N GLU A 455 -27.78 1.44 6.91
CA GLU A 455 -28.29 1.36 5.55
C GLU A 455 -27.43 2.18 4.59
N ASP A 456 -26.99 3.39 5.00
CA ASP A 456 -26.04 4.22 4.24
C ASP A 456 -24.68 3.53 4.09
N ALA A 457 -24.14 2.99 5.20
CA ALA A 457 -22.86 2.28 5.21
C ALA A 457 -22.92 0.98 4.36
N TRP A 458 -24.03 0.26 4.40
CA TRP A 458 -24.30 -0.90 3.56
C TRP A 458 -24.39 -0.53 2.08
N GLU A 459 -25.12 0.53 1.73
CA GLU A 459 -25.25 1.00 0.35
C GLU A 459 -23.92 1.55 -0.21
N MET A 460 -23.10 2.19 0.62
CA MET A 460 -21.72 2.57 0.27
C MET A 460 -20.87 1.32 -0.01
N ARG A 461 -20.89 0.32 0.87
CA ARG A 461 -20.13 -0.93 0.72
C ARG A 461 -20.60 -1.74 -0.51
N ARG A 462 -21.90 -1.68 -0.84
CA ARG A 462 -22.48 -2.29 -2.05
C ARG A 462 -21.93 -1.61 -3.31
N LYS A 463 -22.06 -0.27 -3.40
CA LYS A 463 -21.54 0.55 -4.52
C LYS A 463 -20.04 0.36 -4.77
N LEU A 464 -19.24 0.09 -3.72
CA LEU A 464 -17.81 -0.17 -3.84
C LEU A 464 -17.48 -1.59 -4.35
N LYS A 465 -18.37 -2.57 -4.17
CA LYS A 465 -18.20 -3.93 -4.69
C LYS A 465 -18.67 -4.10 -6.14
N GLY A 466 -19.61 -3.27 -6.59
CA GLY A 466 -20.30 -3.36 -7.89
C GLY A 466 -21.77 -3.70 -7.71
#